data_AF-A0A2A2JVD6-F1
#
_entry.id   AF-A0A2A2JVD6-F1
#
_cell.length_a   1.000
_cell.length_b   1.000
_cell.length_c   1.000
_cell.angle_alpha   90.00
_cell.angle_beta   90.00
_cell.angle_gamma   90.00
#
_symmetry.space_group_name_H-M   'P 1'
#
loop_
_entity.id
_entity.type
_entity.pdbx_description
1 polymer ?
#
loop_
_entity_poly.entity_id
_entity_poly.type
_entity_poly.pdbx_seq_one_letter_code
_entity_poly.pdbx_strand_id
1 'polypeptide(L)'
;MKKTKIDEKDKKKLIERLKSEGKINKPDPSTLHGVPLWGWYVGAVIASLLIALTLTFYVVPSKIQAVSFRLPDPIPLTGVLKENNRLTDAELLLENQIFGPECIAVDKQKGFVYTALKTGYICEIDIKQKPAKIIRSVRLNKLEECDGTYSSMPKCGRPLALRFAETGELFVLDAYNGLYMLNFAAEKVSHLLLGGAEITNDETAAPIRYLNDFDFLPDGRIVISEASNKFDDRDHLYELFEHRPNGRLLAFDPKKEELKVLLNDLYFPNGIQVIKGKVYFSELGMARIIKYSPSSGKSEVVIDALPGYPDNIRLASDGNLWVPLPARRSTKDHYIEEHPALREFMTKAI
;
A
#
# COMPACT_ATOMS: atom_id res chain seq x y z
N MET A 1 40.20 -7.11 -74.51
CA MET A 1 39.77 -8.31 -73.76
C MET A 1 38.30 -8.60 -74.04
N LYS A 2 38.00 -9.62 -74.85
CA LYS A 2 36.63 -10.06 -75.14
C LYS A 2 36.05 -10.77 -73.91
N LYS A 3 34.92 -10.28 -73.37
CA LYS A 3 34.16 -10.98 -72.32
C LYS A 3 33.53 -12.24 -72.94
N THR A 4 34.01 -13.42 -72.54
CA THR A 4 33.38 -14.69 -72.87
C THR A 4 32.04 -14.77 -72.15
N LYS A 5 30.92 -14.61 -72.89
CA LYS A 5 29.58 -14.91 -72.38
C LYS A 5 29.49 -16.43 -72.21
N ILE A 6 29.44 -16.89 -70.97
CA ILE A 6 29.08 -18.28 -70.65
C ILE A 6 27.62 -18.48 -71.07
N ASP A 7 27.37 -19.50 -71.89
CA ASP A 7 26.03 -19.92 -72.32
C ASP A 7 25.17 -20.30 -71.10
N GLU A 8 23.91 -19.85 -71.08
CA GLU A 8 22.96 -20.21 -70.01
C GLU A 8 22.80 -21.72 -69.86
N LYS A 9 22.95 -22.45 -70.96
CA LYS A 9 22.83 -23.91 -70.99
C LYS A 9 23.97 -24.60 -70.21
N ASP A 10 25.17 -24.05 -70.31
CA ASP A 10 26.36 -24.55 -69.60
C ASP A 10 26.30 -24.23 -68.11
N LYS A 11 25.76 -23.07 -67.73
CA LYS A 11 25.44 -22.77 -66.32
C LYS A 11 24.45 -23.76 -65.73
N LYS A 12 23.39 -24.11 -66.46
CA LYS A 12 22.39 -25.11 -65.99
C LYS A 12 23.02 -26.48 -65.76
N LYS A 13 23.84 -26.97 -66.69
CA LYS A 13 24.55 -28.25 -66.54
C LYS A 13 25.52 -28.26 -65.36
N LEU A 14 26.24 -27.16 -65.13
CA LEU A 14 27.15 -27.04 -63.99
C LEU A 14 26.39 -27.11 -62.66
N ILE A 15 25.24 -26.44 -62.56
CA ILE A 15 24.38 -26.46 -61.37
C ILE A 15 23.81 -27.87 -61.11
N GLU A 16 23.37 -28.58 -62.15
CA GLU A 16 22.87 -29.96 -62.02
C GLU A 16 23.97 -30.93 -61.54
N ARG A 17 25.18 -30.80 -62.09
CA ARG A 17 26.34 -31.61 -61.69
C ARG A 17 26.75 -31.36 -60.23
N LEU A 18 26.74 -30.10 -59.79
CA LEU A 18 27.04 -29.74 -58.40
C LEU A 18 25.95 -30.22 -57.42
N LYS A 19 24.69 -30.32 -57.86
CA LYS A 19 23.60 -30.94 -57.08
C LYS A 19 23.76 -32.46 -56.98
N SER A 20 24.15 -33.16 -58.06
CA SER A 20 24.35 -34.62 -58.05
C SER A 20 25.57 -35.06 -57.23
N GLU A 21 26.58 -34.20 -57.11
CA GLU A 21 27.77 -34.45 -56.28
C GLU A 21 27.56 -34.16 -54.78
N GLY A 22 26.34 -33.82 -54.34
CA GLY A 22 26.04 -33.48 -52.94
C GLY A 22 26.67 -32.15 -52.46
N LYS A 23 27.30 -31.39 -53.37
CA LYS A 23 27.96 -30.11 -53.07
C LYS A 23 26.99 -28.93 -52.96
N ILE A 24 25.74 -29.10 -53.41
CA ILE A 24 24.66 -28.13 -53.27
C ILE A 24 23.46 -28.84 -52.66
N ASN A 25 23.36 -28.83 -51.32
CA ASN A 25 22.14 -29.21 -50.63
C ASN A 25 21.06 -28.13 -50.86
N LYS A 26 19.80 -28.53 -51.04
CA LYS A 26 18.68 -27.57 -51.00
C LYS A 26 18.72 -26.88 -49.63
N PRO A 27 18.56 -25.54 -49.56
CA PRO A 27 18.53 -24.84 -48.28
C PRO A 27 17.44 -25.46 -47.41
N ASP A 28 17.80 -25.83 -46.19
CA ASP A 28 16.84 -26.39 -45.22
C ASP A 28 15.80 -25.30 -44.92
N PRO A 29 14.51 -25.51 -45.26
CA PRO A 29 13.47 -24.51 -45.07
C PRO A 29 13.23 -24.17 -43.59
N SER A 30 13.77 -24.95 -42.65
CA SER A 30 13.73 -24.67 -41.21
C SER A 30 14.83 -23.71 -40.74
N THR A 31 15.73 -23.27 -41.63
CA THR A 31 16.87 -22.39 -41.30
C THR A 31 16.93 -21.17 -42.21
N LEU A 32 17.28 -20.02 -41.64
CA LEU A 32 17.54 -18.77 -42.35
C LEU A 32 18.93 -18.28 -41.96
N HIS A 33 19.81 -18.07 -42.96
CA HIS A 33 21.22 -17.71 -42.76
C HIS A 33 22.00 -18.66 -41.83
N GLY A 34 21.69 -19.96 -41.86
CA GLY A 34 22.35 -20.96 -41.03
C GLY A 34 21.88 -21.01 -39.57
N VAL A 35 20.88 -20.19 -39.20
CA VAL A 35 20.23 -20.21 -37.87
C VAL A 35 18.82 -20.80 -38.03
N PRO A 36 18.39 -21.71 -37.15
CA PRO A 36 17.01 -22.20 -37.15
C PRO A 36 16.00 -21.06 -37.05
N LEU A 37 14.88 -21.16 -37.76
CA LEU A 37 13.81 -20.14 -37.75
C LEU A 37 13.30 -19.85 -36.32
N TRP A 38 13.22 -20.86 -35.45
CA TRP A 38 12.85 -20.66 -34.04
C TRP A 38 13.81 -19.73 -33.30
N GLY A 39 15.10 -19.73 -33.63
CA GLY A 39 16.09 -18.80 -33.06
C GLY A 39 15.84 -17.35 -33.49
N TRP A 40 15.42 -17.14 -34.73
CA TRP A 40 14.98 -15.82 -35.22
C TRP A 40 13.69 -15.37 -34.53
N TYR A 41 12.72 -16.26 -34.32
CA TYR A 41 11.50 -15.94 -33.58
C TYR A 41 11.81 -15.55 -32.12
N VAL A 42 12.65 -16.32 -31.43
CA VAL A 42 13.09 -15.99 -30.06
C VAL A 42 13.82 -14.65 -30.04
N GLY A 43 14.74 -14.41 -30.98
CA GLY A 43 15.47 -13.14 -31.09
C GLY A 43 14.54 -11.95 -31.34
N ALA A 44 13.55 -12.10 -32.23
CA ALA A 44 12.55 -11.08 -32.50
C ALA A 44 11.69 -10.76 -31.26
N VAL A 45 11.23 -11.80 -30.53
CA VAL A 45 10.47 -11.62 -29.29
C VAL A 45 11.30 -10.88 -28.24
N ILE A 46 12.56 -11.27 -28.03
CA ILE A 46 13.46 -10.58 -27.09
C ILE A 46 13.67 -9.13 -27.50
N ALA A 47 13.94 -8.86 -28.79
CA ALA A 47 14.12 -7.51 -29.29
C ALA A 47 12.86 -6.65 -29.11
N SER A 48 11.67 -7.20 -29.40
CA SER A 48 10.40 -6.52 -29.17
C SER A 48 10.16 -6.21 -27.69
N LEU A 49 10.47 -7.14 -26.78
CA LEU A 49 10.38 -6.90 -25.34
C LEU A 49 11.34 -5.81 -24.86
N LEU A 50 12.59 -5.80 -25.35
CA LEU A 50 13.57 -4.77 -25.02
C LEU A 50 13.16 -3.39 -25.56
N ILE A 51 12.65 -3.33 -26.78
CA ILE A 51 12.10 -2.10 -27.37
C ILE A 51 10.93 -1.60 -26.53
N ALA A 52 9.98 -2.47 -26.18
CA ALA A 52 8.84 -2.11 -25.34
C ALA A 52 9.28 -1.59 -23.96
N LEU A 53 10.22 -2.27 -23.30
CA LEU A 53 10.80 -1.85 -22.01
C LEU A 53 11.44 -0.46 -22.10
N THR A 54 12.24 -0.24 -23.16
CA THR A 54 12.94 1.02 -23.41
C THR A 54 11.95 2.15 -23.68
N LEU A 55 10.95 1.90 -24.53
CA LEU A 55 9.90 2.88 -24.82
C LEU A 55 9.11 3.22 -23.55
N THR A 56 8.73 2.24 -22.72
CA THR A 56 8.07 2.50 -21.44
C THR A 56 8.96 3.33 -20.52
N PHE A 57 10.26 3.05 -20.46
CA PHE A 57 11.20 3.80 -19.62
C PHE A 57 11.26 5.28 -20.01
N TYR A 58 11.34 5.60 -21.30
CA TYR A 58 11.55 6.98 -21.78
C TYR A 58 10.26 7.75 -22.09
N VAL A 59 9.18 7.08 -22.48
CA VAL A 59 7.95 7.74 -22.99
C VAL A 59 6.86 7.85 -21.94
N VAL A 60 6.68 6.81 -21.11
CA VAL A 60 5.63 6.81 -20.09
C VAL A 60 6.12 7.61 -18.88
N PRO A 61 5.43 8.69 -18.47
CA PRO A 61 5.84 9.45 -17.28
C PRO A 61 5.65 8.61 -16.03
N SER A 62 6.57 8.76 -15.07
CA SER A 62 6.41 8.18 -13.74
C SER A 62 5.34 8.94 -12.95
N LYS A 63 4.51 8.23 -12.19
CA LYS A 63 3.56 8.83 -11.25
C LYS A 63 4.24 9.35 -9.98
N ILE A 64 5.46 8.87 -9.72
CA ILE A 64 6.28 9.23 -8.56
C ILE A 64 7.55 9.98 -8.97
N GLN A 65 8.09 10.75 -8.04
CA GLN A 65 9.40 11.41 -8.14
C GLN A 65 10.31 10.86 -7.04
N ALA A 66 10.83 9.65 -7.27
CA ALA A 66 11.50 8.89 -6.22
C ALA A 66 12.81 9.56 -5.78
N VAL A 67 13.11 9.48 -4.48
CA VAL A 67 14.42 9.92 -3.93
C VAL A 67 15.21 8.74 -3.42
N SER A 68 16.53 8.78 -3.57
CA SER A 68 17.41 7.72 -3.06
C SER A 68 17.40 7.78 -1.53
N PHE A 69 17.29 6.62 -0.90
CA PHE A 69 17.33 6.49 0.54
C PHE A 69 17.99 5.17 0.91
N ARG A 70 18.31 5.03 2.20
CA ARG A 70 18.77 3.77 2.77
C ARG A 70 18.31 3.68 4.20
N LEU A 71 17.43 2.72 4.48
CA LEU A 71 17.01 2.47 5.85
C LEU A 71 18.09 1.69 6.61
N PRO A 72 18.19 1.86 7.94
CA PRO A 72 19.06 1.05 8.77
C PRO A 72 18.79 -0.44 8.59
N ASP A 73 19.82 -1.28 8.77
CA ASP A 73 19.67 -2.73 8.71
C ASP A 73 18.61 -3.21 9.71
N PRO A 74 17.68 -4.10 9.30
CA PRO A 74 16.64 -4.58 10.18
C PRO A 74 17.25 -5.34 11.37
N ILE A 75 16.70 -5.11 12.56
CA ILE A 75 17.06 -5.87 13.77
C ILE A 75 16.87 -7.37 13.51
N PRO A 76 17.83 -8.24 13.85
CA PRO A 76 17.72 -9.67 13.56
C PRO A 76 16.60 -10.33 14.37
N LEU A 77 15.85 -11.23 13.72
CA LEU A 77 14.77 -12.03 14.33
C LEU A 77 15.33 -13.13 15.25
N THR A 78 15.90 -12.72 16.37
CA THR A 78 16.53 -13.58 17.39
C THR A 78 15.93 -13.33 18.76
N GLY A 79 16.19 -14.25 19.71
CA GLY A 79 15.65 -14.13 21.08
C GLY A 79 14.12 -14.06 21.08
N VAL A 80 13.58 -12.97 21.65
CA VAL A 80 12.13 -12.72 21.72
C VAL A 80 11.48 -12.42 20.36
N LEU A 81 12.28 -12.03 19.36
CA LEU A 81 11.83 -11.78 17.98
C LEU A 81 11.96 -13.03 17.09
N LYS A 82 12.39 -14.17 17.65
CA LYS A 82 12.53 -15.41 16.89
C LYS A 82 11.18 -15.81 16.27
N GLU A 83 11.25 -16.18 15.01
CA GLU A 83 10.09 -16.65 14.25
C GLU A 83 9.39 -17.82 14.94
N ASN A 84 8.06 -17.79 14.88
CA ASN A 84 7.19 -18.81 15.43
C ASN A 84 5.91 -18.91 14.58
N ASN A 85 5.18 -20.01 14.72
CA ASN A 85 3.96 -20.30 13.97
C ASN A 85 2.70 -20.24 14.84
N ARG A 86 2.72 -19.48 15.95
CA ARG A 86 1.61 -19.49 16.93
C ARG A 86 0.27 -19.06 16.34
N LEU A 87 0.28 -18.19 15.34
CA LEU A 87 -0.93 -17.70 14.68
C LEU A 87 -1.45 -18.64 13.58
N THR A 88 -0.69 -19.67 13.19
CA THR A 88 -1.14 -20.66 12.20
C THR A 88 -2.30 -21.52 12.72
N ASP A 89 -2.38 -21.70 14.04
CA ASP A 89 -3.43 -22.48 14.71
C ASP A 89 -4.62 -21.61 15.16
N ALA A 90 -4.68 -20.34 14.74
CA ALA A 90 -5.76 -19.43 15.12
C ALA A 90 -7.10 -19.84 14.47
N GLU A 91 -8.20 -19.68 15.21
CA GLU A 91 -9.55 -19.86 14.65
C GLU A 91 -9.86 -18.72 13.68
N LEU A 92 -10.20 -19.07 12.44
CA LEU A 92 -10.66 -18.12 11.43
C LEU A 92 -12.17 -17.90 11.59
N LEU A 93 -12.53 -16.68 11.98
CA LEU A 93 -13.94 -16.27 12.07
C LEU A 93 -14.39 -15.65 10.75
N LEU A 94 -15.63 -15.93 10.35
CA LEU A 94 -16.28 -15.34 9.17
C LEU A 94 -15.51 -15.57 7.86
N GLU A 95 -14.83 -16.71 7.74
CA GLU A 95 -14.12 -17.08 6.52
C GLU A 95 -15.05 -17.01 5.30
N ASN A 96 -14.57 -16.38 4.22
CA ASN A 96 -15.32 -16.12 2.98
C ASN A 96 -16.59 -15.24 3.12
N GLN A 97 -16.84 -14.63 4.29
CA GLN A 97 -18.00 -13.75 4.51
C GLN A 97 -17.60 -12.26 4.59
N ILE A 98 -16.37 -11.97 4.99
CA ILE A 98 -15.82 -10.61 5.06
C ILE A 98 -14.61 -10.47 4.15
N PHE A 99 -14.42 -9.27 3.59
CA PHE A 99 -13.33 -9.00 2.65
C PHE A 99 -12.53 -7.77 3.06
N GLY A 100 -11.21 -7.97 3.23
CA GLY A 100 -10.26 -6.94 3.65
C GLY A 100 -10.63 -6.25 4.96
N PRO A 101 -10.92 -6.97 6.07
CA PRO A 101 -11.07 -6.33 7.37
C PRO A 101 -9.76 -5.64 7.76
N GLU A 102 -9.81 -4.35 8.10
CA GLU A 102 -8.57 -3.59 8.38
C GLU A 102 -8.30 -3.42 9.88
N CYS A 103 -9.29 -2.95 10.62
CA CYS A 103 -9.15 -2.61 12.02
C CYS A 103 -10.27 -3.22 12.85
N ILE A 104 -10.00 -3.34 14.14
CA ILE A 104 -10.87 -3.99 15.09
C ILE A 104 -11.12 -3.06 16.28
N ALA A 105 -12.39 -2.84 16.61
CA ALA A 105 -12.82 -2.30 17.90
C ALA A 105 -13.62 -3.37 18.66
N VAL A 106 -13.43 -3.46 19.98
CA VAL A 106 -14.03 -4.53 20.79
C VAL A 106 -14.87 -3.92 21.91
N ASP A 107 -16.17 -4.19 21.91
CA ASP A 107 -17.03 -3.98 23.07
C ASP A 107 -17.01 -5.27 23.90
N LYS A 108 -16.07 -5.33 24.85
CA LYS A 108 -15.87 -6.52 25.71
C LYS A 108 -17.09 -6.82 26.59
N GLN A 109 -17.86 -5.80 26.98
CA GLN A 109 -19.02 -6.00 27.86
C GLN A 109 -20.12 -6.74 27.12
N LYS A 110 -20.43 -6.29 25.90
CA LYS A 110 -21.45 -6.94 25.06
C LYS A 110 -20.93 -8.21 24.40
N GLY A 111 -19.62 -8.31 24.17
CA GLY A 111 -19.01 -9.40 23.41
C GLY A 111 -19.15 -9.20 21.91
N PHE A 112 -19.14 -7.93 21.48
CA PHE A 112 -19.22 -7.57 20.07
C PHE A 112 -17.87 -7.05 19.57
N VAL A 113 -17.58 -7.39 18.32
CA VAL A 113 -16.41 -6.96 17.59
C VAL A 113 -16.88 -6.14 16.38
N TYR A 114 -16.21 -5.03 16.14
CA TYR A 114 -16.50 -4.14 15.03
C TYR A 114 -15.31 -4.12 14.09
N THR A 115 -15.56 -4.25 12.79
CA THR A 115 -14.52 -4.19 11.75
C THR A 115 -15.03 -3.47 10.53
N ALA A 116 -14.14 -2.83 9.80
CA ALA A 116 -14.43 -2.20 8.52
C ALA A 116 -13.87 -3.01 7.36
N LEU A 117 -14.63 -3.12 6.27
CA LEU A 117 -14.33 -3.92 5.09
C LEU A 117 -13.85 -3.06 3.92
N LYS A 118 -13.22 -3.70 2.94
CA LYS A 118 -12.72 -3.01 1.73
C LYS A 118 -13.84 -2.43 0.87
N THR A 119 -15.04 -2.96 1.04
CA THR A 119 -16.28 -2.51 0.41
C THR A 119 -16.91 -1.28 1.09
N GLY A 120 -16.29 -0.73 2.14
CA GLY A 120 -16.79 0.42 2.90
C GLY A 120 -17.81 0.07 3.99
N TYR A 121 -18.20 -1.19 4.13
CA TYR A 121 -19.08 -1.64 5.21
C TYR A 121 -18.34 -1.65 6.55
N ILE A 122 -19.04 -1.23 7.60
CA ILE A 122 -18.65 -1.39 8.99
C ILE A 122 -19.58 -2.43 9.59
N CYS A 123 -19.01 -3.57 9.98
CA CYS A 123 -19.73 -4.72 10.49
C CYS A 123 -19.66 -4.76 12.01
N GLU A 124 -20.78 -5.07 12.64
CA GLU A 124 -20.86 -5.48 14.04
C GLU A 124 -21.04 -7.00 14.09
N ILE A 125 -20.16 -7.67 14.82
CA ILE A 125 -20.01 -9.12 14.86
C ILE A 125 -20.22 -9.59 16.29
N ASP A 126 -21.12 -10.54 16.46
CA ASP A 126 -21.29 -11.26 17.71
C ASP A 126 -20.34 -12.46 17.75
N ILE A 127 -19.31 -12.37 18.61
CA ILE A 127 -18.31 -13.44 18.79
C ILE A 127 -18.68 -14.42 19.92
N LYS A 128 -19.76 -14.17 20.66
CA LYS A 128 -20.29 -15.13 21.65
C LYS A 128 -21.13 -16.22 20.98
N GLN A 129 -21.73 -15.91 19.83
CA GLN A 129 -22.35 -16.92 18.97
C GLN A 129 -21.30 -17.85 18.37
N LYS A 130 -21.65 -19.14 18.24
CA LYS A 130 -20.82 -20.16 17.60
C LYS A 130 -21.61 -20.85 16.49
N PRO A 131 -21.29 -20.60 15.19
CA PRO A 131 -20.21 -19.74 14.70
C PRO A 131 -20.50 -18.24 14.95
N ALA A 132 -19.43 -17.43 14.97
CA ALA A 132 -19.57 -15.97 15.05
C ALA A 132 -20.39 -15.44 13.87
N LYS A 133 -21.17 -14.38 14.09
CA LYS A 133 -22.13 -13.88 13.10
C LYS A 133 -22.10 -12.36 13.00
N ILE A 134 -22.19 -11.85 11.77
CA ILE A 134 -22.46 -10.43 11.51
C ILE A 134 -23.92 -10.17 11.87
N ILE A 135 -24.15 -9.32 12.87
CA ILE A 135 -25.50 -8.99 13.33
C ILE A 135 -26.01 -7.69 12.70
N ARG A 136 -25.12 -6.75 12.38
CA ARG A 136 -25.44 -5.50 11.67
C ARG A 136 -24.28 -5.09 10.76
N SER A 137 -24.61 -4.36 9.71
CA SER A 137 -23.63 -3.71 8.83
C SER A 137 -24.14 -2.35 8.38
N VAL A 138 -23.28 -1.34 8.40
CA VAL A 138 -23.63 0.02 7.95
C VAL A 138 -22.59 0.52 6.95
N ARG A 139 -22.98 1.44 6.08
CA ARG A 139 -22.07 2.23 5.24
C ARG A 139 -22.18 3.70 5.58
N LEU A 140 -21.08 4.41 5.40
CA LEU A 140 -21.01 5.86 5.62
C LEU A 140 -21.67 6.65 4.46
N ASN A 141 -21.72 6.06 3.26
CA ASN A 141 -22.42 6.58 2.10
C ASN A 141 -23.52 5.62 1.62
N LYS A 142 -24.39 6.11 0.74
CA LYS A 142 -25.51 5.35 0.16
C LYS A 142 -25.22 4.85 -1.26
N LEU A 143 -23.95 4.76 -1.64
CA LEU A 143 -23.59 4.34 -3.00
C LEU A 143 -23.81 2.84 -3.20
N GLU A 144 -24.31 2.50 -4.38
CA GLU A 144 -24.43 1.13 -4.86
C GLU A 144 -23.11 0.69 -5.55
N GLU A 145 -22.95 -0.60 -5.82
CA GLU A 145 -21.79 -1.16 -6.56
C GLU A 145 -20.41 -0.97 -5.91
N CYS A 146 -20.36 -1.03 -4.58
CA CYS A 146 -19.11 -0.96 -3.83
C CYS A 146 -18.54 -2.35 -3.56
N ASP A 147 -17.69 -2.82 -4.48
CA ASP A 147 -17.06 -4.15 -4.50
C ASP A 147 -15.66 -4.20 -3.85
N GLY A 148 -15.09 -3.04 -3.51
CA GLY A 148 -13.77 -2.94 -2.88
C GLY A 148 -12.61 -3.03 -3.89
N THR A 149 -12.89 -2.82 -5.17
CA THR A 149 -11.87 -2.72 -6.22
C THR A 149 -11.13 -1.38 -6.19
N TYR A 150 -9.99 -1.32 -6.89
CA TYR A 150 -9.18 -0.12 -7.04
C TYR A 150 -9.98 1.11 -7.50
N SER A 151 -10.98 0.91 -8.36
CA SER A 151 -11.82 1.99 -8.91
C SER A 151 -12.98 2.38 -7.99
N SER A 152 -13.51 1.44 -7.20
CA SER A 152 -14.65 1.70 -6.32
C SER A 152 -14.22 2.38 -5.02
N MET A 153 -13.06 2.02 -4.46
CA MET A 153 -12.63 2.46 -3.11
C MET A 153 -12.70 3.98 -2.89
N PRO A 154 -12.19 4.85 -3.79
CA PRO A 154 -12.26 6.29 -3.55
C PRO A 154 -13.68 6.86 -3.51
N LYS A 155 -14.65 6.19 -4.16
CA LYS A 155 -16.06 6.60 -4.15
C LYS A 155 -16.79 6.04 -2.95
N CYS A 156 -16.55 4.75 -2.69
CA CYS A 156 -17.24 3.96 -1.67
C CYS A 156 -16.69 4.17 -0.26
N GLY A 157 -15.51 4.77 -0.14
CA GLY A 157 -14.80 4.85 1.13
C GLY A 157 -14.06 3.56 1.47
N ARG A 158 -13.12 3.72 2.39
CA ARG A 158 -12.33 2.65 3.00
C ARG A 158 -12.12 3.04 4.46
N PRO A 159 -12.97 2.61 5.39
CA PRO A 159 -12.73 2.86 6.80
C PRO A 159 -11.53 2.05 7.28
N LEU A 160 -10.52 2.74 7.80
CA LEU A 160 -9.24 2.18 8.22
C LEU A 160 -9.06 2.15 9.73
N ALA A 161 -9.77 3.01 10.48
CA ALA A 161 -9.70 3.00 11.94
C ALA A 161 -11.07 3.12 12.61
N LEU A 162 -11.21 2.41 13.73
CA LEU A 162 -12.42 2.30 14.56
C LEU A 162 -12.04 2.43 16.03
N ARG A 163 -12.69 3.35 16.77
CA ARG A 163 -12.49 3.48 18.23
C ARG A 163 -13.75 3.88 18.94
N PHE A 164 -13.97 3.31 20.11
CA PHE A 164 -15.01 3.81 21.02
C PHE A 164 -14.52 5.06 21.74
N ALA A 165 -15.35 6.09 21.74
CA ALA A 165 -15.23 7.18 22.70
C ALA A 165 -15.65 6.69 24.10
N GLU A 166 -15.23 7.41 25.14
CA GLU A 166 -15.63 7.11 26.52
C GLU A 166 -17.16 7.17 26.73
N THR A 167 -17.84 7.97 25.91
CA THR A 167 -19.30 8.12 25.88
C THR A 167 -20.02 6.93 25.22
N GLY A 168 -19.28 6.03 24.54
CA GLY A 168 -19.78 4.78 23.98
C GLY A 168 -20.12 4.82 22.48
N GLU A 169 -20.03 5.98 21.82
CA GLU A 169 -20.14 6.08 20.37
C GLU A 169 -18.89 5.50 19.68
N LEU A 170 -19.10 4.90 18.51
CA LEU A 170 -18.02 4.38 17.68
C LEU A 170 -17.58 5.46 16.69
N PHE A 171 -16.34 5.92 16.83
CA PHE A 171 -15.70 6.80 15.86
C PHE A 171 -15.06 5.96 14.75
N VAL A 172 -15.20 6.44 13.53
CA VAL A 172 -14.77 5.75 12.31
C VAL A 172 -14.03 6.74 11.43
N LEU A 173 -12.79 6.43 11.11
CA LEU A 173 -11.98 7.20 10.17
C LEU A 173 -11.93 6.47 8.83
N ASP A 174 -12.42 7.14 7.81
CA ASP A 174 -12.36 6.72 6.42
C ASP A 174 -11.20 7.38 5.70
N ALA A 175 -10.45 6.57 4.94
CA ALA A 175 -9.27 7.02 4.21
C ALA A 175 -9.56 8.16 3.24
N TYR A 176 -10.77 8.17 2.67
CA TYR A 176 -11.19 9.13 1.65
C TYR A 176 -12.25 10.10 2.16
N ASN A 177 -13.16 9.64 3.02
CA ASN A 177 -14.36 10.40 3.39
C ASN A 177 -14.23 11.16 4.71
N GLY A 178 -13.15 10.93 5.48
CA GLY A 178 -12.89 11.65 6.72
C GLY A 178 -13.43 10.96 7.98
N LEU A 179 -13.75 11.73 9.02
CA LEU A 179 -14.11 11.22 10.34
C LEU A 179 -15.62 11.23 10.59
N TYR A 180 -16.13 10.11 11.10
CA TYR A 180 -17.53 9.89 11.43
C TYR A 180 -17.69 9.39 12.86
N MET A 181 -18.87 9.60 13.42
CA MET A 181 -19.34 9.06 14.69
C MET A 181 -20.63 8.28 14.46
N LEU A 182 -20.63 7.02 14.90
CA LEU A 182 -21.72 6.07 14.74
C LEU A 182 -22.32 5.73 16.09
N ASN A 183 -23.65 5.78 16.14
CA ASN A 183 -24.43 5.19 17.20
C ASN A 183 -25.28 4.07 16.60
N PHE A 184 -24.83 2.83 16.77
CA PHE A 184 -25.53 1.66 16.25
C PHE A 184 -26.91 1.48 16.88
N ALA A 185 -27.09 1.78 18.17
CA ALA A 185 -28.38 1.62 18.86
C ALA A 185 -29.44 2.62 18.38
N ALA A 186 -29.03 3.85 18.06
CA ALA A 186 -29.89 4.90 17.53
C ALA A 186 -29.92 4.95 15.99
N GLU A 187 -29.23 4.02 15.31
CA GLU A 187 -29.04 4.01 13.85
C GLU A 187 -28.60 5.36 13.27
N LYS A 188 -27.78 6.09 14.04
CA LYS A 188 -27.36 7.45 13.69
C LYS A 188 -25.91 7.45 13.23
N VAL A 189 -25.68 8.07 12.08
CA VAL A 189 -24.36 8.40 11.55
C VAL A 189 -24.21 9.92 11.57
N SER A 190 -23.16 10.41 12.21
CA SER A 190 -22.81 11.83 12.23
C SER A 190 -21.43 12.00 11.61
N HIS A 191 -21.32 12.94 10.70
CA HIS A 191 -20.08 13.28 10.05
C HIS A 191 -19.41 14.43 10.82
N LEU A 192 -18.09 14.34 11.06
CA LEU A 192 -17.35 15.27 11.91
C LEU A 192 -16.25 16.03 11.15
N LEU A 193 -15.53 15.37 10.23
CA LEU A 193 -14.46 15.98 9.43
C LEU A 193 -14.53 15.44 8.00
N LEU A 194 -14.62 16.30 6.99
CA LEU A 194 -14.77 15.89 5.60
C LEU A 194 -13.42 15.44 5.03
N GLY A 195 -13.43 14.40 4.20
CA GLY A 195 -12.31 14.12 3.31
C GLY A 195 -12.03 15.32 2.41
N GLY A 196 -10.75 15.61 2.13
CA GLY A 196 -10.38 16.81 1.39
C GLY A 196 -10.55 18.13 2.15
N ALA A 197 -10.80 18.11 3.46
CA ALA A 197 -10.83 19.33 4.27
C ALA A 197 -9.47 20.07 4.27
N GLU A 198 -9.54 21.39 4.31
CA GLU A 198 -8.38 22.26 4.36
C GLU A 198 -7.81 22.37 5.78
N ILE A 199 -6.52 22.69 5.90
CA ILE A 199 -5.91 23.02 7.18
C ILE A 199 -6.39 24.41 7.59
N THR A 200 -6.93 24.52 8.81
CA THR A 200 -7.49 25.77 9.30
C THR A 200 -6.41 26.84 9.40
N ASN A 201 -6.66 27.99 8.76
CA ASN A 201 -5.76 29.15 8.70
C ASN A 201 -4.41 28.88 8.00
N ASP A 202 -4.34 27.89 7.09
CA ASP A 202 -3.16 27.65 6.25
C ASP A 202 -3.58 27.33 4.81
N GLU A 203 -3.74 28.37 3.99
CA GLU A 203 -4.10 28.26 2.56
C GLU A 203 -2.98 27.67 1.70
N THR A 204 -1.76 27.53 2.24
CA THR A 204 -0.62 26.97 1.51
C THR A 204 -0.51 25.46 1.68
N ALA A 205 -1.13 24.92 2.73
CA ALA A 205 -1.13 23.49 3.00
C ALA A 205 -2.08 22.75 2.03
N ALA A 206 -1.63 21.59 1.55
CA ALA A 206 -2.50 20.71 0.80
C ALA A 206 -3.69 20.24 1.67
N PRO A 207 -4.91 20.18 1.10
CA PRO A 207 -6.05 19.56 1.77
C PRO A 207 -5.76 18.11 2.16
N ILE A 208 -6.48 17.60 3.16
CA ILE A 208 -6.23 16.23 3.62
C ILE A 208 -6.58 15.19 2.56
N ARG A 209 -5.79 14.11 2.47
CA ARG A 209 -5.94 13.11 1.42
C ARG A 209 -6.03 11.68 1.91
N TYR A 210 -4.98 11.15 2.53
CA TYR A 210 -4.94 9.74 2.95
C TYR A 210 -4.89 9.62 4.47
N LEU A 211 -6.07 9.58 5.09
CA LEU A 211 -6.20 9.40 6.53
C LEU A 211 -6.08 7.91 6.88
N ASN A 212 -5.31 7.57 7.91
CA ASN A 212 -5.03 6.17 8.22
C ASN A 212 -5.58 5.74 9.59
N ASP A 213 -5.10 6.36 10.66
CA ASP A 213 -5.51 6.05 12.03
C ASP A 213 -5.75 7.33 12.83
N PHE A 214 -6.39 7.21 13.98
CA PHE A 214 -6.60 8.32 14.90
C PHE A 214 -6.59 7.84 16.34
N ASP A 215 -6.52 8.75 17.30
CA ASP A 215 -6.87 8.46 18.70
C ASP A 215 -7.30 9.74 19.43
N PHE A 216 -7.88 9.59 20.62
CA PHE A 216 -8.36 10.71 21.41
C PHE A 216 -7.25 11.32 22.28
N LEU A 217 -7.10 12.64 22.23
CA LEU A 217 -6.25 13.39 23.15
C LEU A 217 -7.03 13.73 24.44
N PRO A 218 -6.35 13.86 25.60
CA PRO A 218 -7.00 14.15 26.88
C PRO A 218 -7.76 15.49 26.93
N ASP A 219 -7.47 16.42 26.03
CA ASP A 219 -8.14 17.72 25.93
C ASP A 219 -9.39 17.69 25.03
N GLY A 220 -9.77 16.51 24.53
CA GLY A 220 -10.94 16.30 23.68
C GLY A 220 -10.69 16.50 22.19
N ARG A 221 -9.46 16.84 21.78
CA ARG A 221 -9.06 16.82 20.37
C ARG A 221 -8.82 15.40 19.90
N ILE A 222 -8.83 15.21 18.60
CA ILE A 222 -8.57 13.93 17.93
C ILE A 222 -7.26 14.09 17.16
N VAL A 223 -6.27 13.25 17.47
CA VAL A 223 -5.04 13.18 16.69
C VAL A 223 -5.23 12.19 15.56
N ILE A 224 -4.85 12.56 14.34
CA ILE A 224 -5.06 11.76 13.12
C ILE A 224 -3.72 11.61 12.39
N SER A 225 -3.42 10.41 11.89
CA SER A 225 -2.32 10.20 10.95
C SER A 225 -2.85 10.36 9.54
N GLU A 226 -2.17 11.23 8.80
CA GLU A 226 -2.30 11.29 7.36
C GLU A 226 -1.04 10.69 6.74
N ALA A 227 -1.19 9.50 6.15
CA ALA A 227 -0.09 8.76 5.55
C ALA A 227 0.56 9.54 4.40
N SER A 228 -0.26 10.25 3.61
CA SER A 228 0.19 11.09 2.51
C SER A 228 -0.83 12.19 2.23
N ASN A 229 -0.34 13.41 1.99
CA ASN A 229 -1.13 14.50 1.43
C ASN A 229 -1.13 14.50 -0.13
N LYS A 230 -0.45 13.53 -0.77
CA LYS A 230 -0.24 13.46 -2.22
C LYS A 230 -0.92 12.26 -2.87
N PHE A 231 -0.72 11.07 -2.33
CA PHE A 231 -1.35 9.83 -2.80
C PHE A 231 -2.49 9.43 -1.88
N ASP A 232 -3.50 8.75 -2.42
CA ASP A 232 -4.60 8.18 -1.64
C ASP A 232 -4.37 6.68 -1.36
N ASP A 233 -5.25 6.05 -0.57
CA ASP A 233 -5.05 4.68 -0.04
C ASP A 233 -4.82 3.63 -1.13
N ARG A 234 -5.53 3.68 -2.27
CA ARG A 234 -5.31 2.73 -3.36
C ARG A 234 -3.93 2.88 -4.03
N ASP A 235 -3.30 4.04 -3.87
CA ASP A 235 -2.00 4.41 -4.43
C ASP A 235 -0.89 4.39 -3.37
N HIS A 236 -1.10 3.76 -2.20
CA HIS A 236 -0.13 3.70 -1.10
C HIS A 236 1.25 3.18 -1.51
N LEU A 237 1.33 2.25 -2.48
CA LEU A 237 2.62 1.76 -3.00
C LEU A 237 3.42 2.87 -3.68
N TYR A 238 2.76 3.84 -4.32
CA TYR A 238 3.43 5.00 -4.91
C TYR A 238 4.03 5.89 -3.83
N GLU A 239 3.36 6.10 -2.69
CA GLU A 239 3.94 6.85 -1.56
C GLU A 239 5.21 6.16 -1.03
N LEU A 240 5.16 4.84 -0.83
CA LEU A 240 6.32 4.07 -0.35
C LEU A 240 7.50 4.09 -1.34
N PHE A 241 7.21 3.94 -2.63
CA PHE A 241 8.25 3.96 -3.66
C PHE A 241 8.75 5.35 -3.98
N GLU A 242 7.95 6.40 -3.78
CA GLU A 242 8.42 7.78 -3.88
C GLU A 242 9.39 8.10 -2.73
N HIS A 243 9.07 7.60 -1.53
CA HIS A 243 9.83 7.78 -0.30
C HIS A 243 10.12 9.26 -0.01
N ARG A 244 9.08 10.10 -0.08
CA ARG A 244 9.15 11.51 0.31
C ARG A 244 8.36 11.73 1.60
N PRO A 245 8.67 12.78 2.35
CA PRO A 245 8.02 13.06 3.62
C PRO A 245 6.66 13.75 3.42
N ASN A 246 5.71 13.12 2.73
CA ASN A 246 4.40 13.73 2.41
C ASN A 246 3.36 13.55 3.53
N GLY A 247 3.70 12.85 4.61
CA GLY A 247 2.79 12.50 5.70
C GLY A 247 2.76 13.54 6.83
N ARG A 248 1.64 13.57 7.56
CA ARG A 248 1.38 14.51 8.66
C ARG A 248 0.77 13.82 9.88
N LEU A 249 1.03 14.36 11.07
CA LEU A 249 0.12 14.21 12.20
C LEU A 249 -0.75 15.46 12.30
N LEU A 250 -2.04 15.26 12.42
CA LEU A 250 -3.05 16.31 12.48
C LEU A 250 -3.74 16.30 13.85
N ALA A 251 -4.24 17.45 14.28
CA ALA A 251 -5.16 17.59 15.41
C ALA A 251 -6.45 18.22 14.92
N PHE A 252 -7.55 17.50 15.13
CA PHE A 252 -8.90 17.99 14.89
C PHE A 252 -9.59 18.31 16.22
N ASP A 253 -10.10 19.54 16.36
CA ASP A 253 -10.95 19.97 17.48
C ASP A 253 -12.42 19.94 17.03
N PRO A 254 -13.22 18.94 17.43
CA PRO A 254 -14.61 18.83 17.00
C PRO A 254 -15.52 19.93 17.56
N LYS A 255 -15.10 20.68 18.59
CA LYS A 255 -15.91 21.77 19.16
C LYS A 255 -15.73 23.08 18.40
N LYS A 256 -14.52 23.29 17.87
CA LYS A 256 -14.17 24.50 17.11
C LYS A 256 -14.20 24.27 15.61
N GLU A 257 -14.32 23.01 15.18
CA GLU A 257 -14.19 22.58 13.79
C GLU A 257 -12.84 23.00 13.20
N GLU A 258 -11.79 22.98 14.02
CA GLU A 258 -10.43 23.36 13.61
C GLU A 258 -9.58 22.12 13.33
N LEU A 259 -8.91 22.11 12.18
CA LEU A 259 -7.92 21.10 11.80
C LEU A 259 -6.54 21.74 11.70
N LYS A 260 -5.56 21.24 12.46
CA LYS A 260 -4.20 21.79 12.50
C LYS A 260 -3.15 20.71 12.31
N VAL A 261 -2.02 21.07 11.72
CA VAL A 261 -0.85 20.20 11.62
C VAL A 261 -0.07 20.23 12.94
N LEU A 262 0.18 19.06 13.53
CA LEU A 262 1.00 18.88 14.74
C LEU A 262 2.46 18.56 14.39
N LEU A 263 2.64 17.68 13.41
CA LEU A 263 3.93 17.33 12.81
C LEU A 263 3.74 17.22 11.31
N ASN A 264 4.73 17.70 10.57
CA ASN A 264 4.82 17.57 9.12
C ASN A 264 6.07 16.77 8.77
N ASP A 265 6.29 16.56 7.47
CA ASP A 265 7.48 15.94 6.93
C ASP A 265 7.72 14.51 7.44
N LEU A 266 6.64 13.73 7.56
CA LEU A 266 6.69 12.33 7.98
C LEU A 266 6.64 11.39 6.78
N TYR A 267 7.30 10.24 6.91
CA TYR A 267 7.35 9.21 5.88
C TYR A 267 6.29 8.15 6.16
N PHE A 268 5.07 8.38 5.67
CA PHE A 268 3.94 7.46 5.84
C PHE A 268 3.65 7.14 7.33
N PRO A 269 3.17 8.12 8.12
CA PRO A 269 2.63 7.82 9.45
C PRO A 269 1.37 6.97 9.31
N ASN A 270 1.34 5.84 9.99
CA ASN A 270 0.27 4.84 9.90
C ASN A 270 -0.48 4.75 11.25
N GLY A 271 -0.30 3.70 12.05
CA GLY A 271 -1.00 3.48 13.31
C GLY A 271 -0.70 4.53 14.37
N ILE A 272 -1.71 4.89 15.17
CA ILE A 272 -1.62 5.82 16.30
C ILE A 272 -2.11 5.15 17.59
N GLN A 273 -1.48 5.47 18.71
CA GLN A 273 -1.97 5.17 20.05
C GLN A 273 -1.60 6.30 21.02
N VAL A 274 -2.59 6.91 21.67
CA VAL A 274 -2.37 7.88 22.74
C VAL A 274 -2.27 7.16 24.08
N ILE A 275 -1.24 7.51 24.85
CA ILE A 275 -1.03 7.03 26.22
C ILE A 275 -0.62 8.22 27.09
N LYS A 276 -1.46 8.57 28.07
CA LYS A 276 -1.21 9.67 29.01
C LYS A 276 -0.83 10.98 28.30
N GLY A 277 -1.56 11.30 27.22
CA GLY A 277 -1.36 12.51 26.41
C GLY A 277 -0.13 12.50 25.49
N LYS A 278 0.63 11.41 25.43
CA LYS A 278 1.71 11.21 24.45
C LYS A 278 1.18 10.37 23.29
N VAL A 279 1.52 10.76 22.08
CA VAL A 279 1.11 10.09 20.84
C VAL A 279 2.23 9.14 20.42
N TYR A 280 1.97 7.85 20.38
CA TYR A 280 2.85 6.86 19.75
C TYR A 280 2.32 6.60 18.36
N PHE A 281 3.19 6.62 17.36
CA PHE A 281 2.80 6.30 16.00
C PHE A 281 3.87 5.54 15.25
N SER A 282 3.43 4.72 14.30
CA SER A 282 4.32 4.02 13.38
C SER A 282 4.61 4.91 12.20
N GLU A 283 5.89 5.13 11.89
CA GLU A 283 6.30 5.75 10.65
C GLU A 283 6.76 4.64 9.69
N LEU A 284 5.82 4.19 8.87
CA LEU A 284 5.96 2.97 8.06
C LEU A 284 7.13 3.12 7.09
N GLY A 285 7.22 4.26 6.40
CA GLY A 285 8.27 4.53 5.42
C GLY A 285 9.68 4.52 6.01
N MET A 286 9.80 4.77 7.33
CA MET A 286 11.09 4.74 8.05
C MET A 286 11.28 3.49 8.91
N ALA A 287 10.32 2.55 8.89
CA ALA A 287 10.33 1.33 9.69
C ALA A 287 10.66 1.57 11.18
N ARG A 288 9.99 2.55 11.80
CA ARG A 288 10.25 2.96 13.19
C ARG A 288 8.98 3.35 13.95
N ILE A 289 9.08 3.40 15.27
CA ILE A 289 8.03 3.90 16.17
C ILE A 289 8.49 5.21 16.79
N ILE A 290 7.64 6.23 16.69
CA ILE A 290 7.91 7.57 17.23
C ILE A 290 6.96 7.85 18.39
N LYS A 291 7.47 8.54 19.41
CA LYS A 291 6.68 9.15 20.47
C LYS A 291 6.71 10.66 20.34
N TYR A 292 5.54 11.26 20.22
CA TYR A 292 5.34 12.71 20.16
C TYR A 292 4.59 13.22 21.40
N SER A 293 4.99 14.39 21.89
CA SER A 293 4.35 15.09 23.00
C SER A 293 3.73 16.40 22.49
N PRO A 294 2.41 16.44 22.26
CA PRO A 294 1.73 17.64 21.79
C PRO A 294 1.94 18.87 22.68
N SER A 295 2.06 18.67 24.00
CA SER A 295 2.28 19.76 24.96
C SER A 295 3.65 20.44 24.85
N SER A 296 4.67 19.72 24.37
CA SER A 296 6.04 20.24 24.24
C SER A 296 6.47 20.41 22.79
N GLY A 297 5.72 19.88 21.83
CA GLY A 297 6.07 19.85 20.41
C GLY A 297 7.25 18.91 20.09
N LYS A 298 7.72 18.10 21.04
CA LYS A 298 8.90 17.23 20.86
C LYS A 298 8.51 15.83 20.42
N SER A 299 9.29 15.27 19.51
CA SER A 299 9.26 13.86 19.10
C SER A 299 10.57 13.16 19.46
N GLU A 300 10.51 11.86 19.68
CA GLU A 300 11.68 10.98 19.80
C GLU A 300 11.39 9.61 19.18
N VAL A 301 12.42 8.96 18.65
CA VAL A 301 12.34 7.59 18.16
C VAL A 301 12.40 6.64 19.34
N VAL A 302 11.38 5.79 19.49
CA VAL A 302 11.27 4.80 20.58
C VAL A 302 11.90 3.47 20.16
N ILE A 303 11.64 3.06 18.92
CA ILE A 303 12.20 1.87 18.30
C ILE A 303 12.58 2.24 16.88
N ASP A 304 13.81 1.98 16.51
CA ASP A 304 14.31 2.18 15.15
C ASP A 304 14.59 0.83 14.48
N ALA A 305 14.80 0.85 13.17
CA ALA A 305 15.28 -0.30 12.41
C ALA A 305 14.42 -1.57 12.57
N LEU A 306 13.10 -1.43 12.61
CA LEU A 306 12.20 -2.56 12.78
C LEU A 306 12.46 -3.63 11.71
N PRO A 307 12.30 -4.93 12.06
CA PRO A 307 12.51 -6.03 11.13
C PRO A 307 11.46 -6.15 10.02
N GLY A 308 10.47 -5.25 10.02
CA GLY A 308 9.39 -5.18 9.06
C GLY A 308 8.78 -3.78 9.05
N TYR A 309 7.81 -3.57 8.17
CA TYR A 309 7.12 -2.29 8.04
C TYR A 309 5.99 -2.21 9.06
N PRO A 310 6.00 -1.24 10.00
CA PRO A 310 5.00 -1.15 11.04
C PRO A 310 3.67 -0.59 10.50
N ASP A 311 2.60 -1.14 11.06
CA ASP A 311 1.22 -0.77 10.76
C ASP A 311 0.55 -0.22 12.05
N ASN A 312 -0.75 -0.47 12.23
CA ASN A 312 -1.52 -0.12 13.42
C ASN A 312 -0.78 -0.31 14.77
N ILE A 313 -0.95 0.63 15.72
CA ILE A 313 -0.41 0.50 17.09
C ILE A 313 -1.57 0.42 18.08
N ARG A 314 -1.61 -0.61 18.92
CA ARG A 314 -2.67 -0.75 19.93
C ARG A 314 -2.11 -1.08 21.31
N LEU A 315 -2.64 -0.42 22.34
CA LEU A 315 -2.34 -0.76 23.72
C LEU A 315 -3.06 -2.07 24.10
N ALA A 316 -2.28 -3.09 24.45
CA ALA A 316 -2.79 -4.36 24.94
C ALA A 316 -3.11 -4.30 26.45
N SER A 317 -3.87 -5.28 26.92
CA SER A 317 -4.32 -5.35 28.33
C SER A 317 -3.19 -5.59 29.33
N ASP A 318 -2.03 -6.06 28.87
CA ASP A 318 -0.81 -6.22 29.67
C ASP A 318 0.02 -4.93 29.78
N GLY A 319 -0.43 -3.84 29.14
CA GLY A 319 0.24 -2.55 29.12
C GLY A 319 1.31 -2.41 28.02
N ASN A 320 1.53 -3.44 27.20
CA ASN A 320 2.44 -3.37 26.06
C ASN A 320 1.75 -2.81 24.81
N LEU A 321 2.54 -2.30 23.87
CA LEU A 321 2.07 -1.92 22.55
C LEU A 321 2.18 -3.11 21.60
N TRP A 322 1.08 -3.46 20.94
CA TRP A 322 1.07 -4.39 19.82
C TRP A 322 1.22 -3.61 18.52
N VAL A 323 2.17 -4.05 17.69
CA VAL A 323 2.47 -3.48 16.38
C VAL A 323 2.62 -4.63 15.38
N PRO A 324 1.71 -4.78 14.40
CA PRO A 324 1.88 -5.76 13.34
C PRO A 324 2.94 -5.28 12.35
N LEU A 325 3.68 -6.26 11.81
CA LEU A 325 4.65 -6.07 10.74
C LEU A 325 4.22 -6.94 9.54
N PRO A 326 3.29 -6.47 8.68
CA PRO A 326 2.72 -7.28 7.59
C PRO A 326 3.75 -7.77 6.57
N ALA A 327 4.86 -7.05 6.41
CA ALA A 327 5.95 -7.45 5.53
C ALA A 327 7.30 -7.34 6.26
N ARG A 328 8.15 -8.34 6.05
CA ARG A 328 9.52 -8.36 6.59
C ARG A 328 10.45 -7.55 5.71
N ARG A 329 11.41 -6.88 6.34
CA ARG A 329 12.50 -6.19 5.68
C ARG A 329 13.69 -7.11 5.48
N SER A 330 14.45 -6.84 4.43
CA SER A 330 15.67 -7.56 4.08
C SER A 330 16.77 -6.56 3.77
N THR A 331 18.02 -6.91 4.09
CA THR A 331 19.18 -6.09 3.67
C THR A 331 19.32 -6.03 2.14
N LYS A 332 18.67 -6.94 1.41
CA LYS A 332 18.58 -6.89 -0.06
C LYS A 332 17.71 -5.74 -0.57
N ASP A 333 16.83 -5.19 0.27
CA ASP A 333 15.94 -4.09 -0.09
C ASP A 333 16.75 -2.83 -0.42
N HIS A 334 17.94 -2.66 0.17
CA HIS A 334 18.88 -1.55 -0.09
C HIS A 334 19.11 -1.32 -1.59
N TYR A 335 19.14 -2.38 -2.40
CA TYR A 335 19.28 -2.22 -3.85
C TYR A 335 18.11 -1.44 -4.47
N ILE A 336 16.87 -1.69 -4.05
CA ILE A 336 15.70 -0.96 -4.54
C ILE A 336 15.64 0.46 -3.92
N GLU A 337 15.95 0.57 -2.62
CA GLU A 337 15.98 1.85 -1.89
C GLU A 337 16.97 2.85 -2.52
N GLU A 338 18.15 2.38 -2.90
CA GLU A 338 19.21 3.26 -3.43
C GLU A 338 19.04 3.62 -4.92
N HIS A 339 18.10 2.97 -5.63
CA HIS A 339 17.86 3.16 -7.08
C HIS A 339 16.48 3.77 -7.40
N PRO A 340 16.32 5.10 -7.30
CA PRO A 340 15.06 5.80 -7.64
C PRO A 340 14.51 5.50 -9.03
N ALA A 341 15.36 5.50 -10.05
CA ALA A 341 14.93 5.24 -11.44
C ALA A 341 14.33 3.84 -11.62
N LEU A 342 14.79 2.85 -10.84
CA LEU A 342 14.20 1.51 -10.83
C LEU A 342 12.80 1.54 -10.22
N ARG A 343 12.62 2.21 -9.08
CA ARG A 343 11.30 2.38 -8.44
C ARG A 343 10.32 3.13 -9.35
N GLU A 344 10.75 4.23 -9.95
CA GLU A 344 9.97 4.97 -10.94
C GLU A 344 9.53 4.07 -12.10
N PHE A 345 10.46 3.29 -12.65
CA PHE A 345 10.14 2.34 -13.72
C PHE A 345 9.13 1.28 -13.28
N MET A 346 9.30 0.69 -12.09
CA MET A 346 8.37 -0.31 -11.56
C MET A 346 6.94 0.23 -11.44
N THR A 347 6.77 1.50 -11.03
CA THR A 347 5.44 2.11 -10.92
C THR A 347 4.74 2.41 -12.25
N LYS A 348 5.45 2.38 -13.38
CA LYS A 348 4.85 2.56 -14.71
C LYS A 348 4.08 1.32 -15.18
N ALA A 349 4.36 0.16 -14.58
CA ALA A 349 3.77 -1.12 -14.94
C ALA A 349 2.63 -1.55 -13.99
N ILE A 350 2.32 -0.74 -12.97
CA ILE A 350 1.29 -0.94 -11.96
C ILE A 350 0.24 0.15 -12.12
#